data_AF-A0A952LNV0-F1
#
_entry.id   AF-A0A952LNV0-F1
#
_cell.length_a   1.000
_cell.length_b   1.000
_cell.length_c   1.000
_cell.angle_alpha   90.00
_cell.angle_beta   90.00
_cell.angle_gamma   90.00
#
_symmetry.space_group_name_H-M   'P 1'
#
loop_
_entity.id
_entity.type
_entity.pdbx_description
1 polymer ?
#
loop_
_entity_poly.entity_id
_entity_poly.type
_entity_poly.pdbx_seq_one_letter_code
_entity_poly.pdbx_strand_id
1 'polypeptide(L)'
;MTKFMLFLFLATLQLSLATDNCVKIEPQIRESTEKIISSKYPYWYNVGLARQETKCQWVSSLDGNGSVGYFQLTPKFLDPLLKPLYPDYTKPYSKDHFFAFSYYIKSLYNTTPSRKLFIVYQRYNGGDWILKECKRAGVYEWDKCKQYCKRSLVCVWKVKGVCKQYQSACDINYNYPVQVYHYGQKYKKGVDLFNFW
;
A
#
# COMPACT_ATOMS: atom_id res chain seq x y z
N MET A 1 27.31 46.74 27.02
CA MET A 1 26.03 46.62 26.28
C MET A 1 26.09 45.40 25.36
N THR A 2 26.13 44.19 25.92
CA THR A 2 26.38 42.95 25.15
C THR A 2 25.56 41.80 25.75
N LYS A 3 24.26 42.03 25.93
CA LYS A 3 23.28 41.01 26.38
C LYS A 3 21.97 41.04 25.60
N PHE A 4 21.97 41.63 24.40
CA PHE A 4 20.77 41.81 23.56
C PHE A 4 20.91 41.23 22.14
N MET A 5 21.83 40.29 21.93
CA MET A 5 22.05 39.64 20.63
C MET A 5 21.97 38.11 20.68
N LEU A 6 21.27 37.53 21.66
CA LEU A 6 21.05 36.07 21.73
C LEU A 6 19.57 35.66 21.76
N PHE A 7 18.65 36.57 21.46
CA PHE A 7 17.20 36.30 21.51
C PHE A 7 16.48 36.43 20.16
N LEU A 8 17.18 36.77 19.07
CA LEU A 8 16.56 36.95 17.75
C LEU A 8 16.82 35.79 16.75
N PHE A 9 17.69 34.83 17.09
CA PHE A 9 18.00 33.70 16.20
C PHE A 9 17.25 32.39 16.53
N LEU A 10 16.35 32.42 17.51
CA LEU A 10 15.49 31.27 17.87
C LEU A 10 14.05 31.38 17.33
N ALA A 11 13.71 32.42 16.57
CA ALA A 11 12.32 32.73 16.19
C ALA A 11 11.96 32.42 14.72
N THR A 12 12.78 31.69 13.97
CA THR A 12 12.48 31.36 12.55
C THR A 12 12.63 29.88 12.21
N LEU A 13 12.52 28.97 13.18
CA LEU A 13 12.05 27.61 12.87
C LEU A 13 10.53 27.70 12.59
N GLN A 14 10.19 28.20 11.40
CA GLN A 14 8.94 27.79 10.78
C GLN A 14 9.11 26.29 10.53
N LEU A 15 8.63 25.45 11.46
CA LEU A 15 8.31 24.07 11.14
C LEU A 15 7.31 24.15 10.00
N SER A 16 7.80 23.98 8.77
CA SER A 16 6.95 23.62 7.65
C SER A 16 6.29 22.30 8.06
N LEU A 17 5.07 22.38 8.60
CA LEU A 17 4.21 21.23 8.82
C LEU A 17 4.08 20.56 7.46
N ALA A 18 4.84 19.47 7.25
CA ALA A 18 4.79 18.71 6.02
C ALA A 18 3.34 18.27 5.83
N THR A 19 2.67 18.84 4.83
CA THR A 19 1.26 18.56 4.57
C THR A 19 1.12 17.09 4.21
N ASP A 20 0.28 16.38 4.96
CA ASP A 20 0.01 14.98 4.69
C ASP A 20 -0.81 14.85 3.40
N ASN A 21 -0.14 14.45 2.31
CA ASN A 21 -0.77 14.32 0.99
C ASN A 21 -1.95 13.33 1.00
N CYS A 22 -1.95 12.37 1.94
CA CYS A 22 -3.00 11.37 2.03
C CYS A 22 -4.36 11.96 2.40
N VAL A 23 -4.39 13.07 3.15
CA VAL A 23 -5.65 13.76 3.52
C VAL A 23 -6.41 14.22 2.27
N LYS A 24 -5.71 14.56 1.19
CA LYS A 24 -6.31 15.04 -0.07
C LYS A 24 -7.04 13.95 -0.85
N ILE A 25 -6.64 12.70 -0.68
CA ILE A 25 -7.18 11.54 -1.41
C ILE A 25 -8.00 10.60 -0.52
N GLU A 26 -8.00 10.82 0.80
CA GLU A 26 -8.77 10.05 1.78
C GLU A 26 -10.26 9.97 1.42
N PRO A 27 -10.96 11.07 1.04
CA PRO A 27 -12.38 11.00 0.70
C PRO A 27 -12.68 10.07 -0.49
N GLN A 28 -11.84 10.09 -1.52
CA GLN A 28 -11.99 9.25 -2.71
C GLN A 28 -11.69 7.77 -2.41
N ILE A 29 -10.68 7.50 -1.57
CA ILE A 29 -10.39 6.15 -1.07
C ILE A 29 -11.58 5.61 -0.27
N ARG A 30 -12.11 6.42 0.63
CA ARG A 30 -13.28 6.07 1.45
C ARG A 30 -14.48 5.78 0.56
N GLU A 31 -14.84 6.72 -0.32
CA GLU A 31 -15.98 6.59 -1.23
C GLU A 31 -15.89 5.31 -2.06
N SER A 32 -14.76 5.05 -2.72
CA SER A 32 -14.63 3.88 -3.57
C SER A 32 -14.61 2.58 -2.76
N THR A 33 -13.99 2.58 -1.58
CA THR A 33 -13.95 1.44 -0.66
C THR A 33 -15.36 1.07 -0.18
N GLU A 34 -16.13 2.06 0.25
CA GLU A 34 -17.49 1.85 0.77
C GLU A 34 -18.42 1.35 -0.34
N LYS A 35 -18.35 1.94 -1.53
CA LYS A 35 -19.18 1.57 -2.69
C LYS A 35 -18.85 0.19 -3.25
N ILE A 36 -17.56 -0.14 -3.33
CA ILE A 36 -17.13 -1.39 -3.97
C ILE A 36 -17.06 -2.54 -2.97
N ILE A 37 -16.44 -2.34 -1.81
CA ILE A 37 -16.19 -3.41 -0.85
C ILE A 37 -17.31 -3.50 0.17
N SER A 38 -17.44 -2.51 1.05
CA SER A 38 -18.49 -2.41 2.07
C SER A 38 -18.34 -1.11 2.86
N SER A 39 -19.45 -0.52 3.31
CA SER A 39 -19.44 0.58 4.29
C SER A 39 -18.80 0.21 5.64
N LYS A 40 -18.68 -1.09 5.93
CA LYS A 40 -18.03 -1.62 7.14
C LYS A 40 -16.53 -1.87 6.94
N TYR A 41 -16.02 -1.79 5.71
CA TYR A 41 -14.62 -2.06 5.43
C TYR A 41 -13.73 -0.94 6.00
N PRO A 42 -12.65 -1.27 6.71
CA PRO A 42 -11.72 -0.29 7.28
C PRO A 42 -10.90 0.43 6.21
N TYR A 43 -11.49 1.46 5.58
CA TYR A 43 -10.89 2.19 4.46
C TYR A 43 -9.51 2.81 4.79
N TRP A 44 -9.22 3.08 6.07
CA TRP A 44 -7.95 3.66 6.49
C TRP A 44 -6.75 2.76 6.18
N TYR A 45 -6.91 1.43 6.09
CA TYR A 45 -5.83 0.57 5.61
C TYR A 45 -5.54 0.78 4.12
N ASN A 46 -6.54 1.11 3.31
CA ASN A 46 -6.33 1.50 1.91
C ASN A 46 -5.60 2.85 1.77
N VAL A 47 -5.80 3.77 2.74
CA VAL A 47 -4.98 4.98 2.86
C VAL A 47 -3.55 4.63 3.26
N GLY A 48 -3.38 3.69 4.20
CA GLY A 48 -2.08 3.14 4.59
C GLY A 48 -1.33 2.52 3.41
N LEU A 49 -2.03 1.82 2.52
CA LEU A 49 -1.48 1.28 1.29
C LEU A 49 -1.05 2.39 0.32
N ALA A 50 -1.89 3.39 0.04
CA ALA A 50 -1.50 4.51 -0.81
C ALA A 50 -0.25 5.24 -0.28
N ARG A 51 -0.13 5.34 1.05
CA ARG A 51 1.05 5.90 1.70
C ARG A 51 2.29 5.04 1.52
N GLN A 52 2.15 3.71 1.68
CA GLN A 52 3.23 2.75 1.46
C GLN A 52 3.71 2.75 0.00
N GLU A 53 2.79 2.81 -0.95
CA GLU A 53 3.09 2.74 -2.38
C GLU A 53 3.76 4.03 -2.90
N THR A 54 3.19 5.19 -2.55
CA THR A 54 3.55 6.44 -3.24
C THR A 54 3.61 7.65 -2.33
N LYS A 55 3.48 7.47 -1.00
CA LYS A 55 3.23 8.58 -0.07
C LYS A 55 2.03 9.42 -0.51
N CYS A 56 1.01 8.75 -1.07
CA CYS A 56 -0.22 9.36 -1.57
C CYS A 56 0.02 10.38 -2.70
N GLN A 57 0.94 10.07 -3.62
CA GLN A 57 1.25 10.88 -4.80
C GLN A 57 0.94 10.10 -6.09
N TRP A 58 0.50 10.82 -7.12
CA TRP A 58 0.38 10.22 -8.43
C TRP A 58 1.75 10.07 -9.07
N VAL A 59 2.26 8.84 -9.19
CA VAL A 59 3.57 8.56 -9.79
C VAL A 59 3.50 7.40 -10.78
N SER A 60 4.37 7.41 -11.77
CA SER A 60 4.61 6.26 -12.66
C SER A 60 5.90 5.58 -12.22
N SER A 61 5.86 4.26 -12.07
CA SER A 61 7.01 3.47 -11.65
C SER A 61 8.11 3.46 -12.70
N LEU A 62 9.35 3.44 -12.23
CA LEU A 62 10.56 3.26 -13.04
C LEU A 62 11.09 1.81 -12.97
N ASP A 63 10.32 0.89 -12.39
CA ASP A 63 10.70 -0.51 -12.18
C ASP A 63 10.66 -1.38 -13.45
N GLY A 64 10.19 -0.83 -14.57
CA GLY A 64 10.04 -1.54 -15.84
C GLY A 64 8.76 -2.38 -15.96
N ASN A 65 7.93 -2.46 -14.93
CA ASN A 65 6.61 -3.11 -14.98
C ASN A 65 5.49 -2.13 -15.37
N GLY A 66 5.72 -0.83 -15.20
CA GLY A 66 4.80 0.21 -15.62
C GLY A 66 3.63 0.43 -14.67
N SER A 67 3.84 0.20 -13.37
CA SER A 67 2.85 0.53 -12.33
C SER A 67 2.55 2.04 -12.28
N VAL A 68 1.29 2.41 -12.01
CA VAL A 68 0.84 3.80 -12.08
C VAL A 68 -0.03 4.23 -10.90
N GLY A 69 0.01 5.53 -10.61
CA GLY A 69 -0.90 6.23 -9.71
C GLY A 69 -0.67 5.93 -8.24
N TYR A 70 -1.61 6.37 -7.39
CA TYR A 70 -1.50 6.38 -5.93
C TYR A 70 -1.23 5.00 -5.32
N PHE A 71 -1.74 3.96 -5.97
CA PHE A 71 -1.65 2.58 -5.49
C PHE A 71 -0.67 1.73 -6.29
N GLN A 72 0.03 2.29 -7.29
CA GLN A 72 0.94 1.53 -8.16
C GLN A 72 0.26 0.32 -8.83
N LEU A 73 -0.95 0.50 -9.36
CA LEU A 73 -1.62 -0.55 -10.14
C LEU A 73 -0.82 -0.83 -11.42
N THR A 74 -0.54 -2.09 -11.73
CA THR A 74 0.28 -2.49 -12.88
C THR A 74 -0.57 -2.92 -14.07
N PRO A 75 -0.72 -2.08 -15.13
CA PRO A 75 -1.63 -2.38 -16.25
C PRO A 75 -1.31 -3.67 -16.98
N LYS A 76 -0.02 -3.97 -17.12
CA LYS A 76 0.48 -5.22 -17.70
C LYS A 76 -0.18 -6.48 -17.11
N PHE A 77 -0.51 -6.47 -15.82
CA PHE A 77 -1.13 -7.61 -15.15
C PHE A 77 -2.62 -7.42 -14.87
N LEU A 78 -3.07 -6.17 -14.75
CA LEU A 78 -4.40 -5.85 -14.26
C LEU A 78 -5.37 -5.39 -15.34
N ASP A 79 -4.91 -5.03 -16.55
CA ASP A 79 -5.79 -4.57 -17.64
C ASP A 79 -6.91 -5.54 -17.99
N PRO A 80 -6.67 -6.87 -18.13
CA PRO A 80 -7.75 -7.82 -18.43
C PRO A 80 -8.88 -7.81 -17.38
N LEU A 81 -8.56 -7.45 -16.14
CA LEU A 81 -9.50 -7.37 -15.03
C LEU A 81 -10.14 -5.97 -14.89
N LEU A 82 -9.34 -4.92 -14.99
CA LEU A 82 -9.73 -3.56 -14.60
C LEU A 82 -10.19 -2.71 -15.77
N LYS A 83 -9.56 -2.82 -16.94
CA LYS A 83 -9.83 -1.96 -18.09
C LYS A 83 -11.28 -2.06 -18.60
N PRO A 84 -11.94 -3.24 -18.64
CA PRO A 84 -13.34 -3.34 -19.05
C PRO A 84 -14.33 -2.62 -18.12
N LEU A 85 -13.97 -2.47 -16.83
CA LEU A 85 -14.84 -1.88 -15.81
C LEU A 85 -14.51 -0.40 -15.53
N TYR A 86 -13.23 -0.03 -15.68
CA TYR A 86 -12.68 1.26 -15.31
C TYR A 86 -11.70 1.72 -16.40
N PRO A 87 -12.17 2.07 -17.60
CA PRO A 87 -11.32 2.31 -18.76
C PRO A 87 -10.27 3.41 -18.54
N ASP A 88 -10.51 4.35 -17.62
CA ASP A 88 -9.63 5.49 -17.39
C ASP A 88 -8.78 5.36 -16.11
N TYR A 89 -8.66 4.17 -15.52
CA TYR A 89 -7.96 3.97 -14.25
C TYR A 89 -6.45 4.28 -14.29
N THR A 90 -5.85 4.36 -15.48
CA THR A 90 -4.44 4.74 -15.66
C THR A 90 -4.23 6.23 -15.95
N LYS A 91 -5.32 7.02 -16.13
CA LYS A 91 -5.23 8.46 -16.38
C LYS A 91 -5.00 9.22 -15.06
N PRO A 92 -4.08 10.21 -15.02
CA PRO A 92 -3.85 11.02 -13.83
C PRO A 92 -5.12 11.60 -13.25
N TYR A 93 -5.28 11.44 -11.93
CA TYR A 93 -6.39 11.99 -11.13
C TYR A 93 -7.79 11.46 -11.49
N SER A 94 -7.88 10.43 -12.33
CA SER A 94 -9.16 9.80 -12.68
C SER A 94 -9.82 9.16 -11.46
N LYS A 95 -11.14 9.32 -11.33
CA LYS A 95 -11.92 8.61 -10.31
C LYS A 95 -11.83 7.09 -10.49
N ASP A 96 -11.77 6.63 -11.75
CA ASP A 96 -11.61 5.21 -12.09
C ASP A 96 -10.42 4.56 -11.37
N HIS A 97 -9.34 5.32 -11.11
CA HIS A 97 -8.18 4.80 -10.40
C HIS A 97 -8.54 4.30 -8.99
N PHE A 98 -9.38 5.04 -8.27
CA PHE A 98 -9.82 4.68 -6.92
C PHE A 98 -10.80 3.52 -6.91
N PHE A 99 -11.70 3.45 -7.91
CA PHE A 99 -12.67 2.37 -8.03
C PHE A 99 -12.02 1.07 -8.51
N ALA A 100 -11.09 1.14 -9.47
CA ALA A 100 -10.31 0.01 -9.95
C ALA A 100 -9.46 -0.59 -8.83
N PHE A 101 -8.80 0.24 -8.02
CA PHE A 101 -8.07 -0.20 -6.83
C PHE A 101 -8.99 -0.93 -5.84
N SER A 102 -10.12 -0.32 -5.45
CA SER A 102 -11.05 -0.94 -4.49
C SER A 102 -11.66 -2.24 -5.03
N TYR A 103 -11.90 -2.33 -6.34
CA TYR A 103 -12.34 -3.55 -7.00
C TYR A 103 -11.27 -4.65 -6.94
N TYR A 104 -10.01 -4.29 -7.18
CA TYR A 104 -8.91 -5.25 -7.09
C TYR A 104 -8.74 -5.77 -5.65
N ILE A 105 -8.77 -4.89 -4.65
CA ILE A 105 -8.76 -5.30 -3.23
C ILE A 105 -9.94 -6.22 -2.91
N LYS A 106 -11.16 -5.92 -3.38
CA LYS A 106 -12.32 -6.80 -3.21
C LYS A 106 -12.09 -8.19 -3.79
N SER A 107 -11.53 -8.25 -5.00
CA SER A 107 -11.22 -9.51 -5.68
C SER A 107 -10.22 -10.35 -4.88
N LEU A 108 -9.14 -9.71 -4.39
CA LEU A 108 -8.16 -10.36 -3.52
C LEU A 108 -8.79 -10.82 -2.20
N TYR A 109 -9.61 -9.99 -1.56
CA TYR A 109 -10.30 -10.33 -0.31
C TYR A 109 -11.22 -11.55 -0.48
N ASN A 110 -12.05 -11.55 -1.53
CA ASN A 110 -13.00 -12.63 -1.80
C ASN A 110 -12.33 -13.97 -2.10
N THR A 111 -11.13 -13.95 -2.68
CA THR A 111 -10.36 -15.16 -3.04
C THR A 111 -9.34 -15.56 -1.97
N THR A 112 -9.29 -14.88 -0.82
CA THR A 112 -8.39 -15.22 0.28
C THR A 112 -9.07 -16.19 1.26
N PRO A 113 -8.53 -17.41 1.49
CA PRO A 113 -9.21 -18.47 2.27
C PRO A 113 -9.61 -18.11 3.71
N SER A 114 -8.85 -17.24 4.40
CA SER A 114 -9.16 -16.78 5.76
C SER A 114 -9.75 -15.37 5.82
N ARG A 115 -9.86 -14.69 4.67
CA ARG A 115 -10.25 -13.27 4.56
C ARG A 115 -9.47 -12.31 5.47
N LYS A 116 -8.27 -12.69 5.93
CA LYS A 116 -7.42 -11.82 6.73
C LYS A 116 -6.77 -10.75 5.86
N LEU A 117 -6.85 -9.48 6.29
CA LEU A 117 -6.38 -8.36 5.46
C LEU A 117 -4.86 -8.37 5.24
N PHE A 118 -4.06 -8.88 6.18
CA PHE A 118 -2.62 -8.98 5.97
C PHE A 118 -2.30 -9.81 4.71
N ILE A 119 -3.04 -10.90 4.47
CA ILE A 119 -2.85 -11.74 3.28
C ILE A 119 -3.28 -10.99 2.03
N VAL A 120 -4.39 -10.24 2.09
CA VAL A 120 -4.84 -9.40 0.97
C VAL A 120 -3.76 -8.41 0.55
N TYR A 121 -3.16 -7.70 1.50
CA TYR A 121 -2.09 -6.74 1.22
C TYR A 121 -0.78 -7.41 0.78
N GLN A 122 -0.48 -8.63 1.26
CA GLN A 122 0.64 -9.41 0.75
C GLN A 122 0.41 -9.92 -0.67
N ARG A 123 -0.82 -10.27 -1.03
CA ARG A 123 -1.18 -10.67 -2.40
C ARG A 123 -1.15 -9.47 -3.34
N TYR A 124 -1.54 -8.30 -2.85
CA TYR A 124 -1.42 -7.04 -3.59
C TYR A 124 0.03 -6.76 -4.00
N ASN A 125 0.96 -6.84 -3.05
CA ASN A 125 2.37 -6.54 -3.30
C ASN A 125 3.14 -7.67 -4.00
N GLY A 126 2.93 -8.92 -3.57
CA GLY A 126 3.80 -10.05 -3.94
C GLY A 126 3.09 -11.21 -4.62
N GLY A 127 1.81 -11.06 -4.98
CA GLY A 127 0.99 -12.10 -5.60
C GLY A 127 0.68 -13.29 -4.67
N ASP A 128 0.16 -14.36 -5.26
CA ASP A 128 -0.40 -15.53 -4.55
C ASP A 128 0.63 -16.45 -3.85
N TRP A 129 1.90 -16.07 -3.86
CA TRP A 129 2.95 -16.85 -3.17
C TRP A 129 2.67 -17.01 -1.67
N ILE A 130 2.08 -16.00 -1.01
CA ILE A 130 1.67 -16.09 0.40
C ILE A 130 0.67 -17.22 0.64
N LEU A 131 -0.22 -17.51 -0.32
CA LEU A 131 -1.17 -18.61 -0.18
C LEU A 131 -0.45 -19.96 -0.15
N LYS A 132 0.61 -20.13 -0.95
CA LYS A 132 1.45 -21.33 -0.93
C LYS A 132 2.22 -21.45 0.38
N GLU A 133 2.71 -20.35 0.92
CA GLU A 133 3.45 -20.29 2.18
C GLU A 133 2.55 -20.68 3.36
N CYS A 134 1.36 -20.08 3.48
CA CYS A 134 0.39 -20.43 4.52
C CYS A 134 -0.14 -21.86 4.36
N LYS A 135 -0.35 -22.34 3.12
CA LYS A 135 -0.75 -23.74 2.88
C LYS A 135 0.28 -24.73 3.41
N ARG A 136 1.58 -24.45 3.26
CA ARG A 136 2.65 -25.29 3.83
C ARG A 136 2.68 -25.22 5.36
N ALA A 137 2.39 -24.05 5.93
CA ALA A 137 2.27 -23.89 7.38
C ALA A 137 1.05 -24.61 7.97
N GLY A 138 0.06 -24.96 7.15
CA GLY A 138 -1.21 -25.56 7.60
C GLY A 138 -2.16 -24.55 8.27
N VAL A 139 -1.74 -23.29 8.42
CA VAL A 139 -2.49 -22.23 9.09
C VAL A 139 -2.29 -20.89 8.37
N TYR A 140 -3.22 -19.96 8.56
CA TYR A 140 -3.20 -18.62 7.96
C TYR A 140 -2.85 -17.56 9.01
N GLU A 141 -1.71 -17.73 9.68
CA GLU A 141 -1.17 -16.81 10.69
C GLU A 141 0.13 -16.20 10.18
N TRP A 142 0.30 -14.89 10.33
CA TRP A 142 1.39 -14.14 9.71
C TRP A 142 2.78 -14.70 10.06
N ASP A 143 3.04 -14.99 11.33
CA ASP A 143 4.32 -15.50 11.82
C ASP A 143 4.56 -16.95 11.35
N LYS A 144 3.51 -17.79 11.35
CA LYS A 144 3.60 -19.17 10.89
C LYS A 144 3.84 -19.26 9.40
N CYS A 145 3.11 -18.48 8.58
CA CYS A 145 3.34 -18.44 7.14
C CYS A 145 4.77 -17.97 6.81
N LYS A 146 5.30 -16.99 7.54
CA LYS A 146 6.65 -16.43 7.32
C LYS A 146 7.73 -17.50 7.38
N GLN A 147 7.62 -18.46 8.30
CA GLN A 147 8.57 -19.56 8.47
C GLN A 147 8.69 -20.45 7.22
N TYR A 148 7.67 -20.46 6.35
CA TYR A 148 7.63 -21.28 5.13
C TYR A 148 7.92 -20.47 3.86
N CYS A 149 8.30 -19.20 3.99
CA CYS A 149 8.71 -18.38 2.86
C CYS A 149 10.06 -18.83 2.31
N LYS A 150 10.11 -19.06 1.00
CA LYS A 150 11.30 -19.55 0.27
C LYS A 150 11.64 -18.67 -0.94
N ARG A 151 11.29 -17.39 -0.89
CA ARG A 151 11.55 -16.46 -1.99
C ARG A 151 13.00 -16.00 -1.97
N SER A 152 13.56 -15.77 -3.15
CA SER A 152 14.94 -15.35 -3.32
C SER A 152 15.19 -13.90 -2.90
N LEU A 153 16.47 -13.52 -2.87
CA LEU A 153 16.86 -12.11 -2.82
C LEU A 153 16.45 -11.40 -4.11
N VAL A 154 15.99 -10.15 -3.99
CA VAL A 154 15.65 -9.28 -5.11
C VAL A 154 16.47 -8.00 -5.04
N CYS A 155 16.84 -7.49 -6.21
CA CYS A 155 17.55 -6.22 -6.29
C CYS A 155 16.58 -5.05 -6.09
N VAL A 156 16.74 -4.28 -5.02
CA VAL A 156 15.87 -3.14 -4.70
C VAL A 156 16.48 -1.80 -5.07
N TRP A 157 17.78 -1.76 -5.35
CA TRP A 157 18.46 -0.54 -5.79
C TRP A 157 19.53 -0.88 -6.83
N LYS A 158 19.43 -0.23 -8.00
CA LYS A 158 20.39 -0.35 -9.10
C LYS A 158 21.07 1.00 -9.35
N VAL A 159 22.37 0.97 -9.63
CA VAL A 159 23.15 2.12 -10.06
C VAL A 159 23.89 1.74 -11.34
N LYS A 160 23.64 2.45 -12.44
CA LYS A 160 24.24 2.18 -13.76
C LYS A 160 24.08 0.71 -14.20
N GLY A 161 22.89 0.15 -14.02
CA GLY A 161 22.57 -1.25 -14.38
C GLY A 161 23.06 -2.32 -13.38
N VAL A 162 23.94 -1.96 -12.43
CA VAL A 162 24.47 -2.89 -11.42
C VAL A 162 23.64 -2.83 -10.14
N CYS A 163 23.30 -3.99 -9.58
CA CYS A 163 22.61 -4.04 -8.29
C CYS A 163 23.53 -3.57 -7.15
N LYS A 164 23.07 -2.61 -6.36
CA LYS A 164 23.76 -2.10 -5.18
C LYS A 164 23.18 -2.60 -3.87
N GLN A 165 21.91 -3.01 -3.88
CA GLN A 165 21.27 -3.54 -2.70
C GLN A 165 20.33 -4.68 -3.06
N TYR A 166 20.55 -5.82 -2.40
CA TYR A 166 19.65 -6.95 -2.39
C TYR A 166 18.88 -6.98 -1.08
N GLN A 167 17.61 -7.36 -1.15
CA GLN A 167 16.78 -7.63 0.02
C GLN A 167 16.01 -8.93 -0.18
N SER A 168 15.70 -9.60 0.92
CA SER A 168 14.86 -10.79 0.92
C SER A 168 13.45 -10.46 0.43
N ALA A 169 12.98 -11.11 -0.64
CA ALA A 169 11.61 -10.95 -1.09
C ALA A 169 10.59 -11.46 -0.05
N CYS A 170 11.02 -12.36 0.85
CA CYS A 170 10.24 -12.71 2.03
C CYS A 170 10.10 -11.51 2.96
N ASP A 171 11.19 -10.86 3.35
CA ASP A 171 11.11 -9.73 4.29
C ASP A 171 10.36 -8.54 3.71
N ILE A 172 10.57 -8.21 2.43
CA ILE A 172 9.79 -7.18 1.72
C ILE A 172 8.30 -7.50 1.84
N ASN A 173 7.88 -8.71 1.44
CA ASN A 173 6.47 -9.04 1.39
C ASN A 173 5.84 -9.21 2.78
N TYR A 174 6.57 -9.70 3.78
CA TYR A 174 6.04 -9.84 5.14
C TYR A 174 6.01 -8.53 5.92
N ASN A 175 6.92 -7.60 5.63
CA ASN A 175 6.89 -6.25 6.18
C ASN A 175 5.80 -5.39 5.54
N TYR A 176 5.41 -5.66 4.28
CA TYR A 176 4.41 -4.88 3.57
C TYR A 176 3.08 -4.67 4.34
N PRO A 177 2.35 -5.72 4.80
CA PRO A 177 1.11 -5.53 5.56
C PRO A 177 1.34 -4.83 6.91
N VAL A 178 2.53 -4.97 7.50
CA VAL A 178 2.92 -4.27 8.74
C VAL A 178 2.99 -2.76 8.49
N GLN A 179 3.62 -2.33 7.39
CA GLN A 179 3.65 -0.92 6.99
C GLN A 179 2.25 -0.38 6.67
N VAL A 180 1.44 -1.14 5.93
CA VAL A 180 0.04 -0.77 5.64
C VAL A 180 -0.75 -0.59 6.93
N TYR A 181 -0.62 -1.52 7.88
CA TYR A 181 -1.27 -1.44 9.18
C TYR A 181 -0.88 -0.16 9.92
N HIS A 182 0.43 0.09 10.06
CA HIS A 182 0.96 1.25 10.79
C HIS A 182 0.56 2.57 10.15
N TYR A 183 0.72 2.71 8.84
CA TYR A 183 0.32 3.93 8.12
C TYR A 183 -1.19 4.17 8.15
N GLY A 184 -1.99 3.10 8.13
CA GLY A 184 -3.43 3.20 8.23
C GLY A 184 -3.93 3.69 9.59
N GLN A 185 -3.23 3.38 10.68
CA GLN A 185 -3.70 3.73 12.04
C GLN A 185 -3.98 5.24 12.21
N LYS A 186 -3.21 6.11 11.54
CA LYS A 186 -3.41 7.56 11.61
C LYS A 186 -4.79 8.00 11.11
N TYR A 187 -5.40 7.26 10.19
CA TYR A 187 -6.70 7.60 9.58
C TYR A 187 -7.86 6.78 10.16
N LYS A 188 -7.60 5.98 11.19
CA LYS A 188 -8.58 5.08 11.77
C LYS A 188 -9.79 5.86 12.29
N LYS A 189 -10.99 5.43 11.90
CA LYS A 189 -12.26 5.97 12.39
C LYS A 189 -13.18 4.82 12.79
N GLY A 190 -13.44 4.69 14.09
CA GLY A 190 -14.31 3.64 14.63
C GLY A 190 -13.62 2.30 14.85
N VAL A 191 -14.40 1.23 14.83
CA VAL A 191 -13.98 -0.14 15.18
C VAL A 191 -13.86 -1.00 13.92
N ASP A 192 -12.79 -1.78 13.85
CA ASP A 192 -12.55 -2.71 12.76
C ASP A 192 -13.51 -3.91 12.87
N LEU A 193 -14.32 -4.11 11.84
CA LEU A 193 -15.18 -5.30 11.71
C LEU A 193 -14.55 -6.39 10.82
N PHE A 194 -13.34 -6.11 10.31
CA PHE A 194 -12.57 -7.00 9.46
C PHE A 194 -11.30 -7.41 10.19
N ASN A 195 -10.99 -8.70 10.19
CA ASN A 195 -9.78 -9.17 10.83
C ASN A 195 -8.55 -8.82 9.98
N PHE A 196 -7.63 -8.06 10.54
CA PHE A 196 -6.38 -7.74 9.89
C PHE A 196 -5.38 -8.90 9.93
N TRP A 197 -5.18 -9.53 11.09
CA TRP A 197 -4.09 -10.47 11.39
C TRP A 197 -4.48 -11.95 11.39
#